data_AF-H6AAS3-F1
#
_entry.id   AF-H6AAS3-F1
#
_cell.length_a   1.000
_cell.length_b   1.000
_cell.length_c   1.000
_cell.angle_alpha   90.00
_cell.angle_beta   90.00
_cell.angle_gamma   90.00
#
_symmetry.space_group_name_H-M   'P 1'
#
loop_
_entity.id
_entity.type
_entity.pdbx_description
1 polymer ?
#
loop_
_entity_poly.entity_id
_entity_poly.type
_entity_poly.pdbx_seq_one_letter_code
_entity_poly.pdbx_strand_id
1 'polypeptide(L)'
;QMKKVKPYIPDFKLAFEHFCIHAGGRAVLDELQKNLDLTTWHMEPSRMTLHRWGNTSSSSLWYELAYTEAKGRIHRGDRLWQIAFGSGFKCNSAVWKALRPVQAKSPKNPWFDCIDNYPVKVPMC
;
A
#
# COMPACT_ATOMS: atom_id res chain seq x y z
N GLN A 1 16.17 0.34 -37.29
CA GLN A 1 15.77 0.83 -35.95
C GLN A 1 14.59 -0.01 -35.46
N MET A 2 14.76 -0.79 -34.40
CA MET A 2 13.62 -1.51 -33.79
C MET A 2 12.68 -0.49 -33.15
N LYS A 3 11.39 -0.49 -33.51
CA LYS A 3 10.36 0.32 -32.85
C LYS A 3 10.35 -0.05 -31.36
N LYS A 4 10.55 0.93 -30.47
CA LYS A 4 10.38 0.74 -29.03
C LYS A 4 8.90 0.39 -28.75
N VAL A 5 8.61 -0.89 -28.57
CA VAL A 5 7.30 -1.34 -28.07
C VAL A 5 7.22 -0.94 -26.60
N LYS A 6 6.17 -0.22 -26.21
CA LYS A 6 5.95 0.11 -24.80
C LYS A 6 5.72 -1.20 -24.03
N PRO A 7 6.39 -1.39 -22.87
CA PRO A 7 6.11 -2.54 -22.01
C PRO A 7 4.61 -2.58 -21.67
N TYR A 8 3.99 -3.75 -21.81
CA TYR A 8 2.63 -3.97 -21.33
C TYR A 8 2.65 -4.00 -19.80
N ILE A 9 1.78 -3.21 -19.18
CA ILE A 9 1.58 -3.23 -17.73
C ILE A 9 0.21 -3.85 -17.48
N PRO A 10 0.14 -5.02 -16.82
CA PRO A 10 -1.12 -5.64 -16.45
C PRO A 10 -1.93 -4.74 -15.51
N ASP A 11 -3.26 -4.81 -15.60
CA ASP A 11 -4.11 -4.19 -14.60
C ASP A 11 -4.14 -5.06 -13.32
N PHE A 12 -3.26 -4.74 -12.39
CA PHE A 12 -3.15 -5.46 -11.12
C PHE A 12 -4.37 -5.30 -10.21
N LYS A 13 -5.24 -4.33 -10.47
CA LYS A 13 -6.50 -4.14 -9.73
C LYS A 13 -7.49 -5.30 -9.93
N LEU A 14 -7.31 -6.09 -11.00
CA LEU A 14 -8.07 -7.32 -11.23
C LEU A 14 -7.60 -8.48 -10.35
N ALA A 15 -6.33 -8.44 -9.93
CA ALA A 15 -5.70 -9.49 -9.15
C ALA A 15 -5.72 -9.22 -7.64
N PHE A 16 -5.80 -7.95 -7.22
CA PHE A 16 -5.71 -7.56 -5.81
C PHE A 16 -6.69 -6.43 -5.50
N GLU A 17 -7.36 -6.57 -4.36
CA GLU A 17 -8.27 -5.57 -3.81
C GLU A 17 -7.51 -4.50 -3.03
N HIS A 18 -6.37 -4.86 -2.41
CA HIS A 18 -5.59 -3.96 -1.55
C HIS A 18 -4.11 -3.97 -1.89
N PHE A 19 -3.43 -2.84 -1.64
CA PHE A 19 -2.01 -2.66 -1.93
C PHE A 19 -1.32 -2.07 -0.70
N CYS A 20 -0.16 -2.63 -0.35
CA CYS A 20 0.76 -2.08 0.63
C CYS A 20 2.12 -1.93 -0.07
N ILE A 21 2.51 -0.69 -0.32
CA ILE A 21 3.68 -0.31 -1.09
C ILE A 21 4.63 0.43 -0.17
N HIS A 22 5.62 -0.32 0.33
CA HIS A 22 6.73 0.28 1.05
C HIS A 22 7.75 0.82 0.06
N ALA A 23 7.92 2.14 0.09
CA ALA A 23 8.98 2.82 -0.63
C ALA A 23 9.76 3.77 0.27
N GLY A 24 11.05 3.93 -0.03
CA GLY A 24 11.96 4.74 0.78
C GLY A 24 11.57 6.21 0.93
N GLY A 25 10.68 6.72 0.06
CA GLY A 25 10.16 8.09 0.10
C GLY A 25 9.03 8.33 -0.90
N ARG A 26 8.46 9.54 -0.86
CA ARG A 26 7.25 9.94 -1.62
C ARG A 26 7.39 9.79 -3.14
N ALA A 27 8.51 10.23 -3.71
CA ALA A 27 8.74 10.16 -5.16
C ALA A 27 8.63 8.73 -5.71
N VAL A 28 9.04 7.72 -4.94
CA VAL A 28 8.93 6.32 -5.36
C VAL A 28 7.47 5.83 -5.28
N LEU A 29 6.69 6.29 -4.30
CA LEU A 29 5.25 6.02 -4.26
C LEU A 29 4.51 6.65 -5.45
N ASP A 30 4.88 7.87 -5.83
CA ASP A 30 4.28 8.57 -6.98
C ASP A 30 4.59 7.83 -8.29
N GLU A 31 5.83 7.38 -8.47
CA GLU A 31 6.25 6.62 -9.65
C GLU A 31 5.57 5.23 -9.71
N LEU A 32 5.40 4.54 -8.59
CA LEU A 32 4.68 3.26 -8.55
C LEU A 32 3.19 3.44 -8.79
N GLN A 33 2.58 4.48 -8.22
CA GLN A 33 1.18 4.80 -8.48
C GLN A 33 0.93 4.98 -9.97
N LYS A 34 1.80 5.75 -10.64
CA LYS A 34 1.71 6.01 -12.08
C LYS A 34 1.96 4.76 -12.91
N ASN A 35 3.01 3.99 -12.60
CA ASN A 35 3.35 2.81 -13.40
C ASN A 35 2.31 1.71 -13.26
N LEU A 36 1.75 1.48 -12.07
CA LEU A 36 0.76 0.44 -11.82
C LEU A 36 -0.68 0.91 -12.01
N ASP A 37 -0.89 2.17 -12.42
CA ASP A 37 -2.20 2.79 -12.59
C ASP A 37 -3.09 2.61 -11.34
N LEU A 38 -2.54 2.95 -10.17
CA LEU A 38 -3.22 2.85 -8.89
C LEU A 38 -3.95 4.15 -8.56
N THR A 39 -5.17 4.00 -8.04
CA THR A 39 -5.96 5.14 -7.55
C THR A 39 -5.42 5.68 -6.22
N THR A 40 -5.84 6.90 -5.86
CA THR A 40 -5.53 7.49 -4.56
C THR A 40 -6.00 6.62 -3.39
N TRP A 41 -7.13 5.91 -3.55
CA TRP A 41 -7.66 4.99 -2.55
C TRP A 41 -6.72 3.81 -2.27
N HIS A 42 -6.10 3.25 -3.31
CA HIS A 42 -5.11 2.18 -3.17
C HIS A 42 -3.80 2.67 -2.54
N MET A 43 -3.39 3.91 -2.84
CA MET A 43 -2.14 4.50 -2.32
C MET A 43 -2.29 5.10 -0.92
N GLU A 44 -3.51 5.28 -0.43
CA GLU A 44 -3.80 5.90 0.86
C GLU A 44 -3.06 5.22 2.03
N PRO A 45 -3.06 3.87 2.17
CA PRO A 45 -2.38 3.22 3.29
C PRO A 45 -0.88 3.53 3.32
N SER A 46 -0.20 3.44 2.18
CA SER A 46 1.24 3.73 2.06
C SER A 46 1.55 5.20 2.34
N ARG A 47 0.75 6.12 1.81
CA ARG A 47 0.93 7.56 2.03
C ARG A 47 0.67 7.97 3.46
N MET A 48 -0.38 7.44 4.09
CA MET A 48 -0.72 7.80 5.47
C MET A 48 0.27 7.19 6.46
N THR A 49 0.73 5.96 6.21
CA THR A 49 1.80 5.32 6.99
C THR A 49 3.08 6.14 6.91
N LEU A 50 3.51 6.51 5.70
CA LEU A 50 4.69 7.35 5.50
C LEU A 50 4.53 8.74 6.13
N HIS A 51 3.33 9.33 6.09
CA HIS A 51 3.04 10.59 6.76
C HIS A 51 3.17 10.49 8.29
N ARG A 52 2.56 9.46 8.90
CA ARG A 52 2.49 9.34 10.36
C ARG A 52 3.82 8.93 10.99
N TRP A 53 4.50 7.94 10.42
CA TRP A 53 5.68 7.33 11.03
C TRP A 53 6.97 7.54 10.24
N GLY A 54 6.89 8.14 9.05
CA GLY A 54 8.02 8.16 8.14
C GLY A 54 8.34 6.75 7.62
N ASN A 55 9.58 6.58 7.16
CA ASN A 55 10.07 5.30 6.71
C ASN A 55 10.52 4.47 7.93
N THR A 56 9.72 3.47 8.31
CA THR A 56 10.02 2.53 9.40
C THR A 56 10.67 1.24 8.89
N SER A 57 11.37 1.34 7.75
CA SER A 57 12.00 0.23 7.04
C SER A 57 10.98 -0.88 6.74
N SER A 58 11.39 -2.15 6.84
CA SER A 58 10.59 -3.34 6.55
C SER A 58 9.25 -3.40 7.30
N SER A 59 9.13 -2.75 8.46
CA SER A 59 7.88 -2.75 9.24
C SER A 59 6.77 -1.89 8.63
N SER A 60 7.11 -0.98 7.69
CA SER A 60 6.14 -0.07 7.06
C SER A 60 4.96 -0.82 6.43
N LEU A 61 5.23 -1.94 5.74
CA LEU A 61 4.20 -2.77 5.11
C LEU A 61 3.14 -3.29 6.10
N TRP A 62 3.53 -3.57 7.35
CA TRP A 62 2.62 -4.04 8.38
C TRP A 62 1.77 -2.91 8.96
N TYR A 63 2.34 -1.71 9.06
CA TYR A 63 1.59 -0.51 9.42
C TYR A 63 0.58 -0.11 8.33
N GLU A 64 0.93 -0.30 7.06
CA GLU A 64 0.03 -0.11 5.93
C GLU A 64 -1.12 -1.12 5.93
N LEU A 65 -0.82 -2.40 6.17
CA LEU A 65 -1.84 -3.43 6.36
C LEU A 65 -2.77 -3.05 7.51
N ALA A 66 -2.21 -2.70 8.68
CA ALA A 66 -2.97 -2.30 9.84
C ALA A 66 -3.84 -1.06 9.57
N TYR A 67 -3.40 -0.11 8.74
CA TYR A 67 -4.21 1.03 8.31
C TYR A 67 -5.45 0.55 7.55
N THR A 68 -5.25 -0.33 6.56
CA THR A 68 -6.32 -0.90 5.74
C THR A 68 -7.33 -1.68 6.59
N GLU A 69 -6.84 -2.46 7.57
CA GLU A 69 -7.68 -3.13 8.56
C GLU A 69 -8.45 -2.14 9.45
N ALA A 70 -7.80 -1.09 9.93
CA ALA A 70 -8.43 -0.09 10.80
C ALA A 70 -9.52 0.72 10.06
N LYS A 71 -9.34 0.96 8.76
CA LYS A 71 -10.38 1.52 7.88
C LYS A 71 -11.54 0.56 7.61
N GLY A 72 -11.48 -0.68 8.08
CA GLY A 72 -12.50 -1.69 7.83
C GLY A 72 -12.62 -2.08 6.36
N ARG A 73 -11.52 -1.95 5.59
CA ARG A 73 -11.53 -2.21 4.14
C ARG A 73 -11.36 -3.69 3.80
N ILE A 74 -10.74 -4.48 4.69
CA ILE A 74 -10.41 -5.89 4.42
C ILE A 74 -11.57 -6.80 4.77
N HIS A 75 -12.12 -7.47 3.76
CA HIS A 75 -13.15 -8.48 3.89
C HIS A 75 -12.58 -9.89 3.72
N ARG A 76 -13.31 -10.90 4.19
CA ARG A 76 -12.93 -12.30 3.96
C ARG A 76 -12.90 -12.58 2.46
N GLY A 77 -11.79 -13.12 1.98
CA GLY A 77 -11.57 -13.45 0.58
C GLY A 77 -10.70 -12.43 -0.16
N ASP A 78 -10.61 -11.20 0.34
CA ASP A 78 -9.81 -10.13 -0.26
C ASP A 78 -8.33 -10.53 -0.32
N ARG A 79 -7.67 -10.08 -1.38
CA ARG A 79 -6.27 -10.28 -1.68
C ARG A 79 -5.54 -8.96 -1.55
N LEU A 80 -4.41 -9.01 -0.86
CA LEU A 80 -3.55 -7.86 -0.63
C LEU A 80 -2.16 -8.14 -1.16
N TRP A 81 -1.62 -7.18 -1.90
CA TRP A 81 -0.27 -7.26 -2.43
C TRP A 81 0.67 -6.34 -1.64
N GLN A 82 1.69 -6.92 -1.03
CA GLN A 82 2.82 -6.22 -0.43
C GLN A 82 3.97 -6.10 -1.43
N ILE A 83 4.47 -4.88 -1.62
CA ILE A 83 5.62 -4.56 -2.46
C ILE A 83 6.59 -3.70 -1.64
N ALA A 84 7.83 -4.15 -1.48
CA ALA A 84 8.85 -3.40 -0.77
C ALA A 84 10.13 -3.25 -1.59
N PHE A 85 10.70 -2.04 -1.57
CA PHE A 85 11.98 -1.73 -2.20
C PHE A 85 13.08 -1.58 -1.15
N GLY A 86 14.15 -2.37 -1.30
CA GLY A 86 15.31 -2.36 -0.40
C GLY A 86 16.58 -1.83 -1.07
N SER A 87 17.71 -1.92 -0.36
CA SER A 87 19.01 -1.49 -0.89
C SER A 87 19.42 -2.30 -2.14
N GLY A 88 19.89 -1.59 -3.18
CA GLY A 88 20.45 -2.19 -4.39
C GLY A 88 19.43 -2.76 -5.38
N PHE A 89 18.36 -2.02 -5.69
CA PHE A 89 17.29 -2.41 -6.64
C PHE A 89 16.54 -3.70 -6.30
N LYS A 90 16.63 -4.16 -5.04
CA LYS A 90 15.89 -5.34 -4.59
C LYS A 90 14.42 -4.99 -4.39
N CYS A 91 13.55 -5.81 -4.97
CA CYS A 91 12.11 -5.76 -4.77
C CYS A 91 11.67 -7.05 -4.08
N ASN A 92 10.95 -6.92 -2.97
CA ASN A 92 10.23 -8.03 -2.34
C ASN A 92 8.74 -7.91 -2.65
N SER A 93 8.13 -9.03 -2.98
CA SER A 93 6.72 -9.13 -3.34
C SER A 93 6.08 -10.30 -2.57
N ALA A 94 4.98 -10.04 -1.87
CA ALA A 94 4.21 -11.04 -1.16
C ALA A 94 2.71 -10.80 -1.33
N VAL A 95 1.95 -11.88 -1.53
CA VAL A 95 0.49 -11.82 -1.67
C VAL A 95 -0.16 -12.51 -0.49
N TRP A 96 -1.15 -11.85 0.10
CA TRP A 96 -1.92 -12.33 1.22
C TRP A 96 -3.39 -12.48 0.82
N LYS A 97 -4.09 -13.45 1.43
CA LYS A 97 -5.54 -13.59 1.31
C LYS A 97 -6.17 -13.58 2.69
N ALA A 98 -7.17 -12.74 2.89
CA ALA A 98 -7.91 -12.69 4.14
C ALA A 98 -8.77 -13.95 4.30
N LEU A 99 -8.36 -14.86 5.19
CA LEU A 99 -9.07 -16.13 5.41
C LEU A 99 -10.32 -15.98 6.29
N ARG A 100 -10.36 -14.91 7.08
CA ARG A 100 -11.43 -14.59 8.04
C ARG A 100 -11.82 -13.11 7.92
N PRO A 101 -13.02 -12.73 8.41
CA PRO A 101 -13.36 -11.33 8.57
C PRO A 101 -12.35 -10.64 9.49
N VAL A 102 -11.97 -9.40 9.14
CA VAL A 102 -11.10 -8.58 9.98
C VAL A 102 -11.96 -7.55 10.72
N GLN A 103 -11.81 -7.49 12.03
CA GLN A 103 -12.52 -6.51 12.85
C GLN A 103 -11.92 -5.12 12.64
N ALA A 104 -12.72 -4.21 12.09
CA ALA A 104 -12.37 -2.79 12.04
C ALA A 104 -12.20 -2.23 13.47
N LYS A 105 -11.27 -1.29 13.64
CA LYS A 105 -11.00 -0.62 14.93
C LYS A 105 -10.78 -1.58 16.11
N SER A 106 -10.02 -2.65 15.91
CA SER A 106 -9.51 -3.46 17.03
C SER A 106 -8.66 -2.59 17.97
N PRO A 107 -8.84 -2.65 19.31
CA PRO A 107 -8.01 -1.90 20.27
C PRO A 107 -6.50 -2.22 20.21
N LYS A 108 -6.13 -3.34 19.56
CA LYS A 108 -4.74 -3.75 19.34
C LYS A 108 -4.12 -3.15 18.07
N ASN A 109 -4.91 -2.48 17.24
CA ASN A 109 -4.42 -1.91 15.99
C ASN A 109 -3.69 -0.57 16.27
N PRO A 110 -2.49 -0.33 15.70
CA PRO A 110 -1.71 0.89 15.93
C PRO A 110 -2.39 2.19 15.44
N TRP A 111 -3.49 2.08 14.70
CA TRP A 111 -4.30 3.21 14.24
C TRP A 111 -5.58 3.43 15.04
N PHE A 112 -5.88 2.58 16.02
CA PHE A 112 -7.16 2.57 16.74
C PHE A 112 -7.61 3.95 17.24
N ASP A 113 -6.69 4.71 17.81
CA ASP A 113 -6.92 5.99 18.47
C ASP A 113 -7.14 7.17 17.52
N CYS A 114 -6.75 7.05 16.25
CA CYS A 114 -6.71 8.19 15.34
C CYS A 114 -7.13 7.91 13.90
N ILE A 115 -7.54 6.68 13.56
CA ILE A 115 -7.85 6.29 12.16
C ILE A 115 -8.94 7.17 11.53
N ASP A 116 -9.86 7.71 12.33
CA ASP A 116 -10.93 8.60 11.86
C ASP A 116 -10.44 9.98 11.43
N ASN A 117 -9.25 10.39 11.86
CA ASN A 117 -8.61 11.65 11.46
C ASN A 117 -7.88 11.55 10.10
N TYR A 118 -7.85 10.35 9.51
CA TYR A 118 -7.21 10.08 8.22
C TYR A 118 -8.26 9.84 7.12
N PRO A 119 -7.93 10.01 5.83
CA PRO A 119 -6.66 10.53 5.33
C PRO A 119 -6.51 12.03 5.53
N VAL A 120 -5.26 12.49 5.68
CA VAL A 120 -4.92 13.91 5.65
C VAL A 120 -4.39 14.28 4.26
N LYS A 121 -4.44 15.57 3.91
CA LYS A 121 -3.87 16.05 2.65
C LYS A 121 -2.34 16.03 2.72
N VAL A 122 -1.72 15.19 1.91
CA VAL A 122 -0.26 15.13 1.77
C VAL A 122 0.18 15.72 0.43
N PRO A 123 1.31 16.45 0.36
CA PRO A 123 1.87 16.89 -0.91
C PRO A 123 2.27 15.68 -1.76
N MET A 124 1.91 15.71 -3.05
CA MET A 124 2.49 14.84 -4.08
C MET A 124 3.81 15.45 -4.55
N CYS A 125 4.81 14.62 -4.89
CA CYS A 125 6.06 15.08 -5.47
C CYS A 125 5.99 15.23 -6.98
#